data_AF-A0A7Y8M5N0-F1
#
_entry.id   AF-A0A7Y8M5N0-F1
#
_cell.length_a   1.000
_cell.length_b   1.000
_cell.length_c   1.000
_cell.angle_alpha   90.00
_cell.angle_beta   90.00
_cell.angle_gamma   90.00
#
_symmetry.space_group_name_H-M   'P 1'
#
loop_
_entity.id
_entity.type
_entity.pdbx_description
1 polymer ?
#
loop_
_entity_poly.entity_id
_entity_poly.type
_entity_poly.pdbx_seq_one_letter_code
_entity_poly.pdbx_strand_id
1 'polypeptide(L)'
;MGTLFRFGVWRIMIYTLDHPPAHVHVVGPNGRAKIALNCQNGRPLPIAAFGMDAVLLTKLVDAVAERQDSLCEAWRQLHGST
;
A
#
# COMPACT_ATOMS: atom_id res chain seq x y z
N MET A 1 9.52 -2.95 9.58
CA MET A 1 8.59 -3.84 8.83
C MET A 1 7.44 -4.21 9.74
N GLY A 2 6.23 -3.76 9.42
CA GLY A 2 5.01 -4.13 10.17
C GLY A 2 3.86 -4.37 9.21
N THR A 3 3.05 -5.39 9.46
CA THR A 3 1.76 -5.53 8.78
C THR A 3 0.82 -4.50 9.39
N LEU A 4 0.41 -3.51 8.59
CA LEU A 4 -0.52 -2.47 9.02
C LEU A 4 -1.94 -3.03 9.08
N PHE A 5 -2.33 -3.78 8.06
CA PHE A 5 -3.56 -4.59 8.08
C PHE A 5 -3.49 -5.75 7.08
N ARG A 6 -4.50 -6.61 7.12
CA ARG A 6 -4.68 -7.74 6.21
C ARG A 6 -5.97 -7.59 5.42
N PHE A 7 -5.93 -8.02 4.16
CA PHE A 7 -7.09 -8.19 3.30
C PHE A 7 -7.10 -9.65 2.82
N GLY A 8 -7.82 -10.52 3.55
CA GLY A 8 -7.72 -11.96 3.38
C GLY A 8 -6.29 -12.47 3.61
N VAL A 9 -5.72 -13.12 2.60
CA VAL A 9 -4.33 -13.65 2.64
C VAL A 9 -3.25 -12.60 2.33
N TRP A 10 -3.65 -11.38 1.95
CA TRP A 10 -2.74 -10.31 1.55
C TRP A 10 -2.39 -9.43 2.76
N ARG A 11 -1.10 -9.17 2.94
CA ARG A 11 -0.57 -8.27 3.96
C ARG A 11 -0.24 -6.94 3.34
N ILE A 12 -0.74 -5.86 3.93
CA ILE A 12 -0.42 -4.49 3.56
C ILE A 12 0.63 -3.97 4.55
N MET A 13 1.76 -3.51 4.01
CA MET A 13 2.95 -3.20 4.79
C MET A 13 3.61 -1.91 4.29
N ILE A 14 4.31 -1.24 5.19
CA ILE A 14 5.28 -0.19 4.86
C ILE A 14 6.64 -0.70 5.33
N TYR A 15 7.67 -0.60 4.47
CA TYR A 15 9.03 -0.89 4.90
C TYR A 15 9.66 0.34 5.52
N THR A 16 10.47 0.14 6.56
CA THR A 16 11.11 1.23 7.32
C THR A 16 12.27 1.89 6.59
N LEU A 17 12.71 1.30 5.46
CA LEU A 17 13.77 1.81 4.60
C LEU A 17 13.21 2.24 3.23
N ASP A 18 11.88 2.41 3.12
CA ASP A 18 11.28 2.94 1.91
C ASP A 18 11.60 4.44 1.78
N HIS A 19 11.58 4.91 0.52
CA HIS A 19 11.82 6.32 0.19
C HIS A 19 10.55 6.94 -0.40
N PRO A 20 10.40 8.28 -0.32
CA PRO A 20 9.30 9.00 -0.96
C PRO A 20 9.16 8.69 -2.47
N PRO A 21 7.96 8.80 -3.05
CA PRO A 21 6.70 9.21 -2.42
C PRO A 21 6.04 8.11 -1.58
N ALA A 22 5.07 8.48 -0.75
CA ALA A 22 4.36 7.55 0.14
C ALA A 22 3.68 6.39 -0.60
N HIS A 23 3.95 5.17 -0.16
CA HIS A 23 3.43 3.96 -0.78
C HIS A 23 3.32 2.80 0.21
N VAL A 24 2.55 1.78 -0.17
CA VAL A 24 2.46 0.50 0.56
C VAL A 24 2.87 -0.66 -0.34
N HIS A 25 3.36 -1.72 0.30
CA HIS A 25 3.58 -3.02 -0.31
C HIS A 25 2.46 -3.96 0.08
N VAL A 26 1.87 -4.62 -0.90
CA VAL A 26 0.87 -5.67 -0.73
C VAL A 26 1.55 -6.99 -1.05
N VAL A 27 1.61 -7.91 -0.10
CA VAL A 27 2.33 -9.19 -0.26
C VAL A 27 1.44 -10.35 0.18
N GLY A 28 1.33 -11.36 -0.67
CA GLY A 28 0.56 -12.57 -0.42
C GLY A 28 1.25 -13.81 -1.01
N PRO A 29 0.61 -14.98 -0.94
CA PRO A 29 1.22 -16.25 -1.30
C PRO A 29 1.77 -16.31 -2.73
N ASN A 30 1.07 -15.69 -3.69
CA ASN A 30 1.34 -15.84 -5.12
C ASN A 30 1.69 -14.53 -5.82
N GLY A 31 1.93 -13.44 -5.08
CA GLY A 31 2.14 -12.16 -5.71
C GLY A 31 2.54 -11.03 -4.78
N ARG A 32 2.79 -9.89 -5.41
CA ARG A 32 3.07 -8.63 -4.72
C ARG A 32 2.64 -7.43 -5.55
N ALA A 33 2.26 -6.35 -4.88
CA ALA A 33 2.05 -5.06 -5.51
C ALA A 33 2.67 -3.93 -4.70
N LYS A 34 3.06 -2.87 -5.39
CA LYS A 34 3.43 -1.58 -4.81
C LYS A 34 2.34 -0.59 -5.20
N ILE A 35 1.72 0.06 -4.21
CA ILE A 35 0.60 0.99 -4.42
C ILE A 35 1.01 2.36 -3.86
N ALA A 36 1.01 3.38 -4.71
CA ALA A 36 1.18 4.77 -4.29
C ALA A 36 -0.02 5.20 -3.44
N LEU A 37 0.23 5.87 -2.32
CA LEU A 37 -0.83 6.36 -1.45
C LEU A 37 -1.39 7.71 -1.87
N ASN A 38 -0.65 8.54 -2.62
CA ASN A 38 -1.11 9.84 -3.10
C ASN A 38 -1.73 10.73 -2.00
N CYS A 39 -1.05 10.88 -0.86
CA CYS A 39 -1.56 11.53 0.35
C CYS A 39 -1.96 13.01 0.22
N GLN A 40 -1.56 13.69 -0.87
CA GLN A 40 -1.82 15.13 -1.10
C GLN A 40 -3.03 15.38 -2.02
N ASN A 41 -4.06 14.52 -1.98
CA ASN A 41 -5.29 14.55 -2.81
C ASN A 41 -5.25 13.70 -4.10
N GLY A 42 -4.93 12.41 -3.99
CA GLY A 42 -5.20 11.44 -5.06
C GLY A 42 -5.70 10.12 -4.51
N ARG A 43 -6.37 9.32 -5.35
CA ARG A 43 -6.67 7.92 -4.99
C ARG A 43 -5.38 7.10 -5.02
N PRO A 44 -5.30 5.98 -4.26
CA PRO A 44 -4.17 5.10 -4.37
C PRO A 44 -4.07 4.51 -5.79
N LEU A 45 -2.85 4.39 -6.30
CA LEU A 45 -2.61 3.89 -7.66
C LEU A 45 -1.57 2.77 -7.64
N PRO A 46 -1.81 1.66 -8.36
CA PRO A 46 -0.81 0.62 -8.49
C PRO A 46 0.39 1.15 -9.29
N ILE A 47 1.58 1.08 -8.69
CA ILE A 47 2.86 1.39 -9.36
C ILE A 47 3.39 0.15 -10.08
N ALA A 48 3.32 -0.99 -9.40
CA ALA A 48 3.76 -2.27 -9.92
C ALA A 48 2.94 -3.40 -9.30
N ALA A 49 2.67 -4.45 -10.07
CA ALA A 49 2.01 -5.66 -9.60
C ALA A 49 2.61 -6.88 -10.29
N PHE A 50 2.75 -7.98 -9.56
CA PHE A 50 3.24 -9.25 -10.05
C PHE A 50 2.44 -10.39 -9.43
N GLY A 51 2.03 -11.38 -10.26
CA GLY A 51 1.28 -12.55 -9.81
C GLY A 51 -0.14 -12.23 -9.32
N MET A 52 -0.75 -11.16 -9.87
CA MET A 52 -2.11 -10.73 -9.56
C MET A 52 -2.85 -10.44 -10.87
N ASP A 53 -4.11 -10.85 -10.97
CA ASP A 53 -4.99 -10.38 -12.04
C ASP A 53 -5.53 -8.96 -11.75
N ALA A 54 -6.12 -8.34 -12.77
CA ALA A 54 -6.62 -6.97 -12.67
C ALA A 54 -7.76 -6.83 -11.65
N VAL A 55 -8.65 -7.82 -11.52
CA VAL A 55 -9.80 -7.76 -10.60
C VAL A 55 -9.33 -7.78 -9.15
N LEU A 56 -8.37 -8.65 -8.84
CA LEU A 56 -7.75 -8.72 -7.53
C LEU A 56 -6.97 -7.44 -7.22
N LEU A 57 -6.20 -6.92 -8.19
CA LEU A 57 -5.45 -5.68 -8.00
C LEU A 57 -6.39 -4.51 -7.69
N THR A 58 -7.51 -4.37 -8.39
CA THR A 58 -8.54 -3.36 -8.10
C THR A 58 -9.08 -3.49 -6.68
N LYS A 59 -9.46 -4.71 -6.25
CA LYS A 59 -9.94 -4.94 -4.87
C LYS A 59 -8.92 -4.55 -3.81
N LEU A 60 -7.63 -4.82 -4.06
CA LEU A 60 -6.56 -4.45 -3.14
C LEU A 60 -6.32 -2.94 -3.10
N VAL A 61 -6.43 -2.25 -4.25
CA VAL A 61 -6.38 -0.79 -4.32
C VAL A 61 -7.55 -0.17 -3.56
N ASP A 62 -8.76 -0.70 -3.71
CA ASP A 62 -9.94 -0.22 -2.98
C ASP A 62 -9.78 -0.42 -1.47
N ALA A 63 -9.29 -1.58 -1.03
CA ALA A 63 -9.00 -1.84 0.38
C ALA A 63 -7.91 -0.90 0.96
N VAL A 64 -6.95 -0.48 0.14
CA VAL A 64 -5.96 0.54 0.52
C VAL A 64 -6.61 1.93 0.56
N ALA A 65 -7.52 2.24 -0.36
CA ALA A 65 -8.24 3.52 -0.40
C ALA A 65 -9.13 3.71 0.84
N GLU A 66 -9.81 2.67 1.31
CA GLU A 66 -10.61 2.69 2.54
C GLU A 66 -9.81 3.05 3.80
N ARG A 67 -8.47 2.87 3.77
CA ARG A 67 -7.57 3.11 4.91
C ARG A 67 -6.50 4.14 4.61
N GLN A 68 -6.64 4.87 3.51
CA GLN A 68 -5.58 5.71 2.94
C GLN A 68 -5.05 6.73 3.96
N ASP A 69 -5.92 7.42 4.69
CA ASP A 69 -5.53 8.44 5.66
C ASP A 69 -4.63 7.87 6.77
N SER A 70 -5.02 6.73 7.35
CA SER A 70 -4.23 6.05 8.37
C SER A 70 -2.89 5.52 7.82
N LEU A 71 -2.86 5.07 6.57
CA LEU A 71 -1.61 4.63 5.92
C LEU A 71 -0.68 5.81 5.62
N CYS A 72 -1.23 6.96 5.22
CA CYS A 72 -0.50 8.20 5.03
C CYS A 72 0.05 8.75 6.35
N GLU A 73 -0.70 8.61 7.45
CA GLU A 73 -0.19 8.91 8.79
C GLU A 73 0.93 7.95 9.21
N ALA A 74 0.74 6.64 9.05
CA ALA A 74 1.76 5.65 9.36
C ALA A 74 3.04 5.88 8.56
N TRP A 75 2.92 6.25 7.28
CA TRP A 75 4.06 6.64 6.46
C TRP A 75 4.79 7.85 7.07
N ARG A 76 4.06 8.92 7.42
CA ARG A 76 4.63 10.13 8.01
C ARG A 76 5.32 9.86 9.36
N GLN A 77 4.77 8.96 10.18
CA GLN A 77 5.39 8.57 11.44
C GLN A 77 6.72 7.83 11.23
N LEU A 78 6.82 7.00 10.19
CA LEU A 78 8.01 6.20 9.90
C LEU A 78 9.08 6.95 9.09
N HIS A 79 8.68 7.82 8.17
CA HIS A 79 9.57 8.45 7.18
C HIS A 79 9.57 9.99 7.23
N GLY A 80 8.74 10.59 8.09
CA GLY A 80 8.56 12.04 8.16
C GLY A 80 7.57 12.59 7.13
N SER A 81 7.32 13.90 7.25
CA SER A 81 6.51 14.67 6.30
C SER A 81 7.42 15.06 5.13
N THR A 82 7.28 14.38 3.99
CA THR A 82 7.94 14.79 2.74
C THR A 82 6.90 15.26 1.74
#